data_AF-A0A8R7R650-F1
#
_entry.id   AF-A0A8R7R650-F1
#
_cell.length_a   1.000
_cell.length_b   1.000
_cell.length_c   1.000
_cell.angle_alpha   90.00
_cell.angle_beta   90.00
_cell.angle_gamma   90.00
#
_symmetry.space_group_name_H-M   'P 1'
#
loop_
_entity.id
_entity.type
_entity.pdbx_description
1 polymer ?
#
loop_
_entity_poly.entity_id
_entity_poly.type
_entity_poly.pdbx_seq_one_letter_code
_entity_poly.pdbx_strand_id
1 'polypeptide(L)'
;MAPNFGRSISFPLTPTRSFSKSSRHLRSVSLPGTTSSHPLLANLHAHIAAVRSWIQDTASLQAGLANIHALHAALADLLLLPASVAALQCTTSNTGDRLLDAFLLLADAHQGFQECLLELRQAAAESRTALRRGDTGRLASASRSQHRAEKDLARLAASV
;
A
#
# COMPACT_ATOMS: atom_id res chain seq x y z
N MET A 1 46.03 33.80 34.90
CA MET A 1 47.43 33.95 34.48
C MET A 1 47.92 32.59 34.01
N ALA A 2 48.32 32.45 32.74
CA ALA A 2 49.13 31.32 32.27
C ALA A 2 50.57 31.83 32.08
N PRO A 3 51.59 31.08 32.52
CA PRO A 3 52.52 30.42 31.59
C PRO A 3 52.95 29.03 32.15
N ASN A 4 53.68 28.12 31.52
CA ASN A 4 54.30 28.01 30.21
C ASN A 4 54.65 26.52 29.96
N PHE A 5 54.84 26.23 28.68
CA PHE A 5 55.45 25.02 28.12
C PHE A 5 56.86 24.73 28.63
N GLY A 6 57.18 23.45 28.82
CA GLY A 6 58.55 22.90 28.88
C GLY A 6 58.51 21.40 28.59
N ARG A 7 58.63 20.99 27.31
CA ARG A 7 59.86 20.48 26.66
C ARG A 7 60.36 19.12 27.20
N SER A 8 60.03 18.10 26.43
CA SER A 8 60.95 17.08 25.88
C SER A 8 61.88 16.33 26.84
N ILE A 9 61.54 15.08 27.13
CA ILE A 9 62.53 14.01 27.32
C ILE A 9 62.11 12.81 26.48
N SER A 10 62.73 12.70 25.30
CA SER A 10 62.77 11.49 24.49
C SER A 10 63.72 10.48 25.13
N PHE A 11 63.27 9.23 25.26
CA PHE A 11 64.14 8.08 25.41
C PHE A 11 63.99 7.14 24.21
N PRO A 12 65.10 6.53 23.74
CA PRO A 12 65.21 5.95 22.41
C PRO A 12 64.55 4.57 22.28
N LEU A 13 64.26 4.27 21.02
CA LEU A 13 63.62 3.09 20.45
C LEU A 13 64.31 1.77 20.82
N THR A 14 63.51 0.73 21.05
CA THR A 14 63.84 -0.62 20.60
C THR A 14 62.57 -1.28 20.02
N PRO A 15 62.57 -1.77 18.76
CA PRO A 15 61.38 -2.29 18.12
C PRO A 15 61.25 -3.80 18.39
N THR A 16 60.38 -4.20 19.33
CA THR A 16 59.96 -5.60 19.38
C THR A 16 58.84 -5.83 18.38
N ARG A 17 59.25 -6.29 17.21
CA ARG A 17 58.44 -6.84 16.13
C ARG A 17 57.57 -7.98 16.65
N SER A 18 56.35 -7.72 17.10
CA SER A 18 55.31 -8.76 17.25
C SER A 18 54.27 -8.59 16.15
N PHE A 19 54.53 -9.24 15.01
CA PHE A 19 53.45 -9.62 14.12
C PHE A 19 52.61 -10.68 14.82
N SER A 20 51.38 -10.37 15.20
CA SER A 20 50.23 -11.19 14.81
C SER A 20 48.92 -10.63 15.35
N LYS A 21 47.94 -10.60 14.43
CA LYS A 21 46.50 -10.50 14.66
C LYS A 21 46.01 -9.22 15.34
N SER A 22 45.96 -8.16 14.53
CA SER A 22 44.73 -7.37 14.44
C SER A 22 43.59 -8.34 14.14
N SER A 23 42.98 -8.93 15.17
CA SER A 23 41.61 -9.42 15.07
C SER A 23 40.75 -8.17 14.90
N ARG A 24 40.62 -7.73 13.66
CA ARG A 24 39.56 -6.81 13.24
C ARG A 24 38.30 -7.38 13.86
N HIS A 25 37.66 -6.63 14.75
CA HIS A 25 36.27 -6.87 15.09
C HIS A 25 35.48 -6.63 13.80
N LEU A 26 35.43 -7.66 12.96
CA LEU A 26 34.38 -7.86 12.00
C LEU A 26 33.13 -7.97 12.85
N ARG A 27 32.49 -6.82 13.13
CA ARG A 27 31.09 -6.80 13.46
C ARG A 27 30.44 -7.47 12.26
N SER A 28 30.10 -8.74 12.42
CA SER A 28 29.21 -9.44 11.51
C SER A 28 27.96 -8.58 11.45
N VAL A 29 27.85 -7.77 10.39
CA VAL A 29 26.56 -7.32 9.92
C VAL A 29 25.92 -8.60 9.45
N SER A 30 25.20 -9.26 10.37
CA SER A 30 24.21 -10.25 9.98
C SER A 30 23.33 -9.53 8.98
N LEU A 31 23.55 -9.78 7.68
CA LEU A 31 22.53 -9.51 6.70
C LEU A 31 21.27 -10.18 7.27
N PRO A 32 20.16 -9.46 7.46
CA PRO A 32 18.90 -10.09 7.74
C PRO A 32 18.75 -11.20 6.71
N GLY A 33 18.74 -12.44 7.21
CA GLY A 33 18.71 -13.62 6.39
C GLY A 33 17.56 -13.51 5.39
N THR A 34 17.72 -14.27 4.31
CA THR A 34 16.75 -14.59 3.24
C THR A 34 15.42 -15.17 3.74
N THR A 35 15.06 -14.95 5.01
CA THR A 35 13.90 -15.43 5.75
C THR A 35 12.98 -14.28 6.21
N SER A 36 13.42 -13.02 6.16
CA SER A 36 12.51 -11.88 6.35
C SER A 36 11.78 -11.64 5.04
N SER A 37 10.49 -11.94 4.99
CA SER A 37 9.64 -11.50 3.88
C SER A 37 9.77 -9.99 3.70
N HIS A 38 9.80 -9.53 2.44
CA HIS A 38 9.86 -8.11 2.12
C HIS A 38 8.69 -7.39 2.84
N PRO A 39 8.90 -6.22 3.49
CA PRO A 39 7.85 -5.56 4.28
C PRO A 39 6.58 -5.29 3.45
N LEU A 40 6.71 -5.03 2.15
CA LEU A 40 5.56 -4.89 1.25
C LEU A 40 4.75 -6.19 1.09
N LEU A 41 5.40 -7.36 1.06
CA LEU A 41 4.70 -8.64 0.96
C LEU A 41 3.95 -8.97 2.25
N ALA A 42 4.53 -8.65 3.41
CA ALA A 42 3.85 -8.77 4.70
C ALA A 42 2.63 -7.84 4.77
N ASN A 43 2.77 -6.60 4.29
CA ASN A 43 1.67 -5.63 4.22
C ASN A 43 0.54 -6.09 3.30
N LEU A 44 0.89 -6.58 2.10
CA LEU A 44 -0.06 -7.16 1.14
C LEU A 44 -0.82 -8.33 1.77
N HIS A 45 -0.12 -9.26 2.43
CA HIS A 45 -0.76 -10.40 3.11
C HIS A 45 -1.74 -9.94 4.20
N ALA A 46 -1.40 -8.91 4.98
CA ALA A 46 -2.29 -8.35 5.98
C ALA A 46 -3.58 -7.78 5.35
N HIS A 47 -3.47 -7.04 4.24
CA HIS A 47 -4.64 -6.52 3.53
C HIS A 47 -5.51 -7.61 2.90
N ILE A 48 -4.90 -8.67 2.33
CA ILE A 48 -5.66 -9.83 1.84
C ILE A 48 -6.43 -10.49 2.99
N ALA A 49 -5.79 -10.69 4.15
CA ALA A 49 -6.44 -11.27 5.31
C ALA A 49 -7.62 -10.41 5.80
N ALA A 50 -7.44 -9.09 5.85
CA ALA A 50 -8.48 -8.14 6.24
C ALA A 50 -9.67 -8.10 5.26
N VAL A 51 -9.41 -8.18 3.95
CA VAL A 51 -10.48 -8.31 2.95
C VAL A 51 -11.22 -9.63 3.11
N ARG A 52 -10.49 -10.75 3.32
CA ARG A 52 -11.12 -12.06 3.56
C ARG A 52 -11.97 -12.10 4.82
N SER A 53 -11.50 -11.51 5.93
CA SER A 53 -12.30 -11.43 7.15
C SER A 53 -13.54 -10.56 6.95
N TRP A 54 -13.43 -9.47 6.19
CA TRP A 54 -14.59 -8.64 5.87
C TRP A 54 -15.60 -9.34 4.95
N ILE A 55 -15.16 -10.17 4.00
CA ILE A 55 -16.07 -10.98 3.19
C ILE A 55 -16.89 -11.95 4.06
N GLN A 56 -16.29 -12.44 5.15
CA GLN A 56 -16.98 -13.29 6.13
C GLN A 56 -17.92 -12.50 7.04
N ASP A 57 -17.56 -11.26 7.39
CA ASP A 57 -18.37 -10.35 8.20
C ASP A 57 -18.42 -8.95 7.58
N THR A 58 -19.51 -8.70 6.83
CA THR A 58 -19.72 -7.46 6.08
C THR A 58 -20.31 -6.34 6.92
N ALA A 59 -20.27 -6.44 8.26
CA ALA A 59 -20.87 -5.47 9.19
C ALA A 59 -20.47 -4.00 8.94
N SER A 60 -19.27 -3.74 8.41
CA SER A 60 -18.82 -2.39 8.04
C SER A 60 -18.37 -2.32 6.58
N LEU A 61 -19.28 -1.85 5.71
CA LEU A 61 -18.97 -1.57 4.30
C LEU A 61 -17.83 -0.56 4.16
N GLN A 62 -17.77 0.47 5.02
CA GLN A 62 -16.70 1.47 4.98
C GLN A 62 -15.32 0.85 5.27
N ALA A 63 -15.24 -0.03 6.27
CA ALA A 63 -13.99 -0.73 6.58
C ALA A 63 -13.58 -1.67 5.44
N GLY A 64 -14.53 -2.38 4.84
CA GLY A 64 -14.31 -3.21 3.66
C GLY A 64 -13.74 -2.45 2.47
N LEU A 65 -14.38 -1.34 2.10
CA LEU A 65 -13.91 -0.48 1.01
C LEU A 65 -12.53 0.10 1.29
N ALA A 66 -12.24 0.50 2.53
CA ALA A 66 -10.91 0.96 2.93
C ALA A 66 -9.85 -0.15 2.79
N ASN A 67 -10.19 -1.39 3.14
CA ASN A 67 -9.29 -2.54 2.99
C ASN A 67 -9.02 -2.87 1.52
N ILE A 68 -10.03 -2.80 0.65
CA ILE A 68 -9.87 -2.98 -0.81
C ILE A 68 -8.96 -1.89 -1.38
N HIS A 69 -9.19 -0.63 -0.98
CA HIS A 69 -8.36 0.49 -1.42
C HIS A 69 -6.88 0.30 -1.00
N ALA A 70 -6.65 -0.08 0.26
CA ALA A 70 -5.31 -0.34 0.77
C ALA A 70 -4.63 -1.55 0.09
N LEU A 71 -5.40 -2.60 -0.23
CA LEU A 71 -4.90 -3.74 -1.01
C LEU A 71 -4.47 -3.31 -2.41
N HIS A 72 -5.29 -2.50 -3.10
CA HIS A 72 -4.97 -1.97 -4.42
C HIS A 72 -3.71 -1.10 -4.39
N ALA A 73 -3.57 -0.21 -3.38
CA ALA A 73 -2.36 0.60 -3.20
C ALA A 73 -1.11 -0.24 -2.94
N ALA A 74 -1.19 -1.24 -2.05
CA ALA A 74 -0.07 -2.14 -1.76
C ALA A 74 0.38 -2.96 -2.97
N LEU A 75 -0.55 -3.33 -3.86
CA LEU A 75 -0.24 -4.01 -5.12
C LEU A 75 0.42 -3.06 -6.12
N ALA A 76 -0.04 -1.81 -6.22
CA ALA A 76 0.61 -0.80 -7.05
C ALA A 76 2.05 -0.56 -6.59
N ASP A 77 2.29 -0.42 -5.28
CA ASP A 77 3.63 -0.28 -4.71
C ASP A 77 4.52 -1.49 -5.00
N LEU A 78 3.95 -2.70 -4.98
CA LEU A 78 4.67 -3.92 -5.32
C LEU A 78 5.13 -3.91 -6.79
N LEU A 79 4.30 -3.44 -7.72
CA LEU A 79 4.62 -3.38 -9.15
C LEU A 79 5.69 -2.32 -9.50
N LEU A 80 5.93 -1.35 -8.62
CA LEU A 80 7.02 -0.38 -8.78
C LEU A 80 8.41 -0.98 -8.52
N LEU A 81 8.50 -2.15 -7.87
CA LEU A 81 9.79 -2.79 -7.59
C LEU A 81 10.34 -3.49 -8.85
N PRO A 82 11.57 -3.19 -9.29
CA PRO A 82 12.17 -3.89 -10.44
C PRO A 82 12.25 -5.41 -10.25
N ALA A 83 12.39 -5.86 -8.99
CA ALA A 83 12.45 -7.28 -8.66
C ALA A 83 11.11 -8.00 -8.86
N SER A 84 9.97 -7.34 -8.63
CA SER A 84 8.65 -7.94 -8.88
C SER A 84 8.35 -8.00 -10.37
N VAL A 85 8.71 -6.96 -11.12
CA VAL A 85 8.59 -6.92 -12.58
C VAL A 85 9.47 -7.99 -13.22
N ALA A 86 10.72 -8.12 -12.78
CA ALA A 86 11.61 -9.19 -13.24
C ALA A 86 11.05 -10.58 -12.90
N ALA A 87 10.47 -10.78 -11.72
CA ALA A 87 9.83 -12.04 -11.36
C ALA A 87 8.64 -12.37 -12.28
N LEU A 88 7.80 -11.38 -12.60
CA LEU A 88 6.67 -11.51 -13.53
C LEU A 88 7.12 -11.79 -14.98
N GLN A 89 8.25 -11.23 -15.40
CA GLN A 89 8.83 -11.49 -16.73
C GLN A 89 9.53 -12.86 -16.81
N CYS A 90 10.09 -13.34 -15.70
CA CYS A 90 10.71 -14.65 -15.62
C CYS A 90 9.69 -15.78 -15.47
N THR A 91 8.45 -15.51 -15.05
CA THR A 91 7.39 -16.52 -15.11
C THR A 91 7.05 -16.80 -16.57
N THR A 92 7.57 -17.90 -17.12
CA THR A 92 7.28 -18.39 -18.49
C THR A 92 5.84 -18.90 -18.65
N SER A 93 4.93 -18.54 -17.75
CA SER A 93 3.63 -19.14 -17.56
C SER A 93 2.52 -18.12 -17.62
N ASN A 94 1.40 -18.51 -18.26
CA ASN A 94 0.11 -17.82 -18.31
C ASN A 94 -0.41 -17.35 -16.93
N THR A 95 0.18 -17.82 -15.83
CA THR A 95 -0.14 -17.36 -14.47
C THR A 95 0.27 -15.92 -14.21
N GLY A 96 1.38 -15.43 -14.78
CA GLY A 96 1.81 -14.04 -14.64
C GLY A 96 0.83 -13.09 -15.32
N ASP A 97 0.47 -13.39 -16.57
CA ASP A 97 -0.50 -12.62 -17.35
C ASP A 97 -1.87 -12.63 -16.69
N ARG A 98 -2.40 -13.80 -16.28
CA ARG A 98 -3.67 -13.90 -15.57
C ARG A 98 -3.71 -13.12 -14.26
N LEU A 99 -2.58 -13.05 -13.55
CA LEU A 99 -2.49 -12.27 -12.32
C LEU A 99 -2.57 -10.78 -12.63
N LEU A 100 -1.89 -10.32 -13.69
CA LEU A 100 -1.96 -8.94 -14.12
C LEU A 100 -3.36 -8.57 -14.64
N ASP A 101 -4.00 -9.46 -15.39
CA ASP A 101 -5.39 -9.29 -15.83
C ASP A 101 -6.34 -9.17 -14.64
N ALA A 102 -6.18 -10.03 -13.62
CA ALA A 102 -6.97 -9.95 -12.39
C ALA A 102 -6.71 -8.65 -11.60
N PHE A 103 -5.47 -8.16 -11.61
CA PHE A 103 -5.13 -6.88 -11.00
C PHE A 103 -5.79 -5.70 -11.72
N LEU A 104 -5.76 -5.70 -13.06
CA LEU A 104 -6.45 -4.69 -13.87
C LEU A 104 -7.95 -4.72 -13.63
N LEU A 105 -8.56 -5.90 -13.62
CA LEU A 105 -9.99 -6.06 -13.33
C LEU A 105 -10.35 -5.53 -11.93
N LEU A 106 -9.51 -5.79 -10.93
CA LEU A 106 -9.69 -5.25 -9.57
C LEU A 106 -9.58 -3.71 -9.56
N ALA A 107 -8.63 -3.15 -10.31
CA ALA A 107 -8.44 -1.70 -10.42
C ALA A 107 -9.64 -1.02 -11.09
N ASP A 108 -10.12 -1.57 -12.20
CA ASP A 108 -11.28 -1.08 -12.95
C ASP A 108 -12.56 -1.15 -12.10
N ALA A 109 -12.79 -2.29 -11.44
CA ALA A 109 -13.91 -2.45 -10.51
C ALA A 109 -13.84 -1.42 -9.38
N HIS A 110 -12.69 -1.30 -8.72
CA HIS A 110 -12.48 -0.34 -7.65
C HIS A 110 -12.74 1.10 -8.11
N GLN A 111 -12.26 1.50 -9.30
CA GLN A 111 -12.52 2.82 -9.85
C GLN A 111 -14.00 3.04 -10.17
N GLY A 112 -14.67 2.09 -10.83
CA GLY A 112 -16.10 2.17 -11.13
C GLY A 112 -16.96 2.28 -9.86
N PHE A 113 -16.62 1.52 -8.81
CA PHE A 113 -17.28 1.66 -7.51
C PHE A 113 -17.05 3.03 -6.88
N GLN A 114 -15.84 3.59 -6.97
CA GLN A 114 -15.55 4.94 -6.47
C GLN A 114 -16.35 6.00 -7.21
N GLU A 115 -16.46 5.92 -8.53
CA GLU A 115 -17.25 6.82 -9.36
C GLU A 115 -18.73 6.78 -8.96
N CYS A 116 -19.34 5.59 -8.89
CA CYS A 116 -20.74 5.45 -8.44
C CYS A 116 -20.97 5.97 -7.01
N LEU A 117 -20.02 5.78 -6.10
CA LEU A 117 -20.12 6.33 -4.74
C LEU A 117 -20.07 7.86 -4.73
N LEU A 118 -19.27 8.48 -5.60
CA LEU A 118 -19.22 9.93 -5.75
C LEU A 118 -20.54 10.47 -6.31
N GLU A 119 -21.11 9.84 -7.34
CA GLU A 119 -22.41 10.19 -7.90
C GLU A 119 -23.53 10.09 -6.85
N LEU A 120 -23.55 9.01 -6.07
CA LEU A 120 -24.52 8.82 -4.99
C LEU A 120 -24.40 9.90 -3.91
N ARG A 121 -23.17 10.27 -3.53
CA ARG A 121 -22.93 11.37 -2.57
C ARG A 121 -23.41 12.70 -3.11
N GLN A 122 -23.19 12.97 -4.39
CA GLN A 122 -23.66 14.19 -5.05
C GLN A 122 -25.20 14.23 -5.09
N ALA A 123 -25.87 13.16 -5.52
CA ALA A 123 -27.33 13.07 -5.52
C ALA A 123 -27.92 13.25 -4.10
N ALA A 124 -27.27 12.67 -3.09
CA ALA A 124 -27.68 12.83 -1.70
C ALA A 124 -27.45 14.27 -1.17
N ALA A 125 -26.42 14.97 -1.63
CA ALA A 125 -26.20 16.38 -1.30
C ALA A 125 -27.26 17.27 -1.98
N GLU A 126 -27.53 17.03 -3.27
CA GLU A 126 -28.55 17.73 -4.05
C GLU A 126 -29.94 17.57 -3.43
N SER A 127 -30.32 16.34 -3.06
CA SER A 127 -31.56 16.04 -2.33
C SER A 127 -31.67 16.84 -1.03
N ARG A 128 -30.60 16.87 -0.20
CA ARG A 128 -30.58 17.68 1.03
C ARG A 128 -30.74 19.17 0.76
N THR A 129 -30.12 19.70 -0.30
CA THR A 129 -30.28 21.12 -0.65
C THR A 129 -31.67 21.43 -1.17
N ALA A 130 -32.28 20.55 -1.96
CA ALA A 130 -33.64 20.69 -2.45
C ALA A 130 -34.67 20.66 -1.31
N LEU A 131 -34.47 19.77 -0.32
CA LEU A 131 -35.29 19.73 0.89
C LEU A 131 -35.21 21.04 1.68
N ARG A 132 -34.02 21.61 1.86
CA ARG A 132 -33.85 22.90 2.54
C ARG A 132 -34.51 24.07 1.80
N ARG A 133 -34.61 23.98 0.48
CA ARG A 133 -35.21 25.03 -0.37
C ARG A 133 -36.71 24.82 -0.63
N GLY A 134 -37.26 23.66 -0.29
CA GLY A 134 -38.64 23.30 -0.62
C GLY A 134 -38.87 22.99 -2.11
N ASP A 135 -37.81 22.76 -2.87
CA ASP A 135 -37.87 22.54 -4.32
C ASP A 135 -38.25 21.09 -4.64
N THR A 136 -39.55 20.78 -4.67
CA THR A 136 -40.06 19.42 -4.92
C THR A 136 -39.64 18.84 -6.28
N GLY A 137 -39.51 19.69 -7.31
CA GLY A 137 -39.02 19.28 -8.63
C GLY A 137 -37.56 18.82 -8.62
N ARG A 138 -36.70 19.54 -7.89
CA ARG A 138 -35.28 19.16 -7.72
C ARG A 138 -35.10 17.96 -6.81
N LEU A 139 -35.99 17.79 -5.84
CA LEU A 139 -36.02 16.59 -5.00
C LEU A 139 -36.40 15.35 -5.84
N ALA A 140 -37.40 15.47 -6.71
CA ALA A 140 -37.80 14.38 -7.60
C ALA A 140 -36.69 14.03 -8.61
N SER A 141 -35.96 15.00 -9.14
CA SER A 141 -34.81 14.73 -10.01
C SER A 141 -33.65 14.07 -9.25
N ALA A 142 -33.35 14.52 -8.03
CA ALA A 142 -32.31 13.94 -7.19
C ALA A 142 -32.64 12.50 -6.75
N SER A 143 -33.91 12.19 -6.50
CA SER A 143 -34.35 10.82 -6.22
C SER A 143 -34.16 9.91 -7.44
N ARG A 144 -34.46 10.39 -8.65
CA ARG A 144 -34.22 9.63 -9.89
C ARG A 144 -32.72 9.40 -10.14
N SER A 145 -31.87 10.41 -9.90
CA SER A 145 -30.42 10.25 -10.05
C SER A 145 -29.85 9.27 -9.03
N GLN A 146 -30.32 9.30 -7.78
CA GLN A 146 -29.98 8.30 -6.77
C GLN A 146 -30.33 6.88 -7.23
N HIS A 147 -31.56 6.65 -7.71
CA HIS A 147 -31.99 5.33 -8.15
C HIS A 147 -31.20 4.83 -9.38
N ARG A 148 -30.78 5.75 -10.23
CA ARG A 148 -29.88 5.43 -11.36
C ARG A 148 -28.50 5.01 -10.87
N ALA A 149 -27.90 5.76 -9.96
CA ALA A 149 -26.60 5.43 -9.37
C ALA A 149 -26.63 4.07 -8.64
N GLU A 150 -27.72 3.77 -7.92
CA GLU A 150 -27.94 2.45 -7.29
C GLU A 150 -27.98 1.32 -8.33
N LYS A 151 -28.68 1.53 -9.45
CA LYS A 151 -28.75 0.55 -10.54
C LYS A 151 -27.39 0.34 -11.21
N ASP A 152 -26.62 1.41 -11.40
CA ASP A 152 -25.31 1.34 -12.03
C ASP A 152 -24.29 0.67 -11.09
N LEU A 153 -24.39 0.89 -9.78
CA LEU A 153 -23.63 0.13 -8.77
C LEU A 153 -23.97 -1.36 -8.81
N ALA A 154 -25.26 -1.72 -8.88
CA ALA A 154 -25.68 -3.12 -8.99
C ALA A 154 -25.19 -3.79 -10.28
N ARG A 155 -25.11 -3.04 -11.39
CA ARG A 155 -24.54 -3.53 -12.66
C ARG A 155 -23.04 -3.77 -12.56
N LEU A 156 -22.29 -2.85 -11.93
CA LEU A 156 -20.86 -3.03 -11.69
C LEU A 156 -20.59 -4.26 -10.82
N ALA A 157 -21.39 -4.45 -9.76
CA ALA A 157 -21.29 -5.63 -8.91
C ALA A 157 -21.60 -6.94 -9.65
N ALA A 158 -22.40 -6.91 -10.71
CA ALA A 158 -22.72 -8.08 -11.52
C ALA A 158 -21.70 -8.36 -12.64
N SER A 159 -20.86 -7.38 -12.99
CA SER A 159 -19.83 -7.53 -14.04
C SER A 159 -18.50 -8.07 -13.54
N VAL A 160 -18.32 -8.13 -12.22
CA VAL A 160 -17.13 -8.65 -11.51
C VAL A 160 -17.40 -10.06 -11.03
#